data_AF-A0A3P9I9K1-F1
#
_entry.id   AF-A0A3P9I9K1-F1
#
_cell.length_a   1.000
_cell.length_b   1.000
_cell.length_c   1.000
_cell.angle_alpha   90.00
_cell.angle_beta   90.00
_cell.angle_gamma   90.00
#
_symmetry.space_group_name_H-M   'P 1'
#
loop_
_entity.id
_entity.type
_entity.pdbx_description
1 polymer ?
#
loop_
_entity_poly.entity_id
_entity_poly.type
_entity_poly.pdbx_seq_one_letter_code
_entity_poly.pdbx_strand_id
1 'polypeptide(L)'
;QRQWEGVPKTRSTAQVRNESLSRKIKIMKGVRQGDTLSPVMFTAALEEIFRRMEAEAGININGERMNNLRFADDIILFAEKEEDLSKLLNDLNKEGRKDGMKMNKKKTKIMCNEIARKRRRKGIIVDGEQLEEVDEYKYLGRLLTPGNEMPKEIDERVTSGWKRFGQYSTFLRDQKMPMCLKRKIMNTVILPSPHRAEH
;
A
#
# COMPACT_ATOMS: atom_id res chain seq x y z
N GLN A 1 5.23 -5.65 -0.66
CA GLN A 1 3.79 -5.95 -0.50
C GLN A 1 3.07 -5.56 -1.78
N ARG A 2 1.99 -6.26 -2.19
CA ARG A 2 1.09 -5.76 -3.24
C ARG A 2 -0.37 -5.76 -2.82
N GLN A 3 -1.10 -4.69 -3.13
CA GLN A 3 -2.56 -4.59 -2.97
C GLN A 3 -3.34 -5.10 -4.20
N TRP A 4 -2.66 -5.27 -5.34
CA TRP A 4 -3.24 -5.80 -6.58
C TRP A 4 -2.48 -7.01 -7.11
N GLU A 5 -3.21 -8.00 -7.64
CA GLU A 5 -2.66 -9.08 -8.46
C GLU A 5 -3.02 -8.84 -9.93
N GLY A 6 -2.02 -8.58 -10.78
CA GLY A 6 -2.16 -8.49 -12.24
C GLY A 6 -1.92 -7.10 -12.85
N VAL A 7 -1.24 -7.07 -14.02
CA VAL A 7 -0.88 -5.91 -14.87
C VAL A 7 -0.73 -6.43 -16.33
N PRO A 8 -0.58 -5.60 -17.40
CA PRO A 8 -1.11 -5.90 -18.73
C PRO A 8 -0.36 -7.07 -19.39
N LYS A 9 -0.97 -7.68 -20.42
CA LYS A 9 -0.42 -8.82 -21.14
C LYS A 9 0.96 -8.49 -21.73
N THR A 10 2.03 -9.04 -21.15
CA THR A 10 3.38 -8.97 -21.72
C THR A 10 3.61 -10.16 -22.66
N ARG A 11 4.42 -10.01 -23.72
CA ARG A 11 4.90 -11.13 -24.56
C ARG A 11 6.25 -11.67 -24.05
N SER A 12 6.51 -11.54 -22.76
CA SER A 12 7.81 -11.88 -22.16
C SER A 12 7.89 -13.36 -21.81
N THR A 13 9.08 -13.94 -21.86
CA THR A 13 9.33 -15.33 -21.42
C THR A 13 10.32 -15.34 -20.26
N ALA A 14 10.04 -16.12 -19.21
CA ALA A 14 10.95 -16.39 -18.11
C ALA A 14 11.55 -17.79 -18.22
N GLN A 15 12.76 -17.98 -17.71
CA GLN A 15 13.39 -19.29 -17.51
C GLN A 15 13.96 -19.33 -16.10
N VAL A 16 13.78 -20.46 -15.43
CA VAL A 16 14.38 -20.74 -14.12
C VAL A 16 15.67 -21.50 -14.37
N ARG A 17 16.79 -21.01 -13.87
CA ARG A 17 18.06 -21.74 -13.91
C ARG A 17 18.27 -22.42 -12.57
N ASN A 18 18.23 -23.74 -12.56
CA ASN A 18 18.99 -24.53 -11.59
C ASN A 18 20.21 -25.11 -12.34
N GLU A 19 20.86 -26.17 -11.85
CA GLU A 19 21.95 -26.91 -12.53
C GLU A 19 21.72 -27.11 -14.04
N SER A 20 20.47 -27.12 -14.50
CA SER A 20 20.06 -26.90 -15.90
C SER A 20 18.98 -25.81 -16.08
N LEU A 21 18.87 -25.28 -17.31
CA LEU A 21 17.90 -24.23 -17.67
C LEU A 21 16.50 -24.82 -17.90
N SER A 22 15.47 -24.26 -17.28
CA SER A 22 14.08 -24.69 -17.49
C SER A 22 13.55 -24.33 -18.88
N ARG A 23 12.43 -24.95 -19.26
CA ARG A 23 11.64 -24.55 -20.43
C ARG A 23 11.19 -23.08 -20.29
N LYS A 24 11.07 -22.38 -21.42
CA LYS A 24 10.57 -20.98 -21.46
C LYS A 24 9.12 -20.94 -20.99
N ILE A 25 8.89 -20.26 -19.87
CA ILE A 25 7.56 -19.98 -19.33
C ILE A 25 7.08 -18.66 -19.93
N LYS A 26 5.97 -18.68 -20.66
CA LYS A 26 5.38 -17.48 -21.22
C LYS A 26 4.69 -16.69 -20.11
N ILE A 27 5.17 -15.48 -19.83
CA ILE A 27 4.54 -14.57 -18.88
C ILE A 27 3.32 -14.00 -19.59
N MET A 28 2.13 -14.37 -19.12
CA MET A 28 0.87 -13.95 -19.75
C MET A 28 0.27 -12.71 -19.08
N LYS A 29 0.64 -12.42 -17.83
CA LYS A 29 0.20 -11.28 -17.02
C LYS A 29 1.30 -10.88 -16.04
N GLY A 30 1.42 -9.59 -15.76
CA GLY A 30 2.36 -9.05 -14.77
C GLY A 30 3.60 -8.37 -15.36
N VAL A 31 4.18 -7.48 -14.56
CA VAL A 31 5.42 -6.75 -14.82
C VAL A 31 6.58 -7.40 -14.06
N ARG A 32 7.78 -7.39 -14.67
CA ARG A 32 8.96 -8.04 -14.10
C ARG A 32 9.44 -7.30 -12.85
N GLN A 33 9.49 -8.00 -11.72
CA GLN A 33 9.99 -7.42 -10.48
C GLN A 33 11.50 -7.12 -10.63
N GLY A 34 11.93 -5.89 -10.32
CA GLY A 34 13.30 -5.42 -10.53
C GLY A 34 13.57 -4.73 -11.86
N ASP A 35 12.56 -4.60 -12.73
CA ASP A 35 12.63 -3.76 -13.94
C ASP A 35 12.22 -2.31 -13.59
N THR A 36 13.06 -1.35 -13.97
CA THR A 36 12.87 0.08 -13.70
C THR A 36 11.61 0.66 -14.36
N LEU A 37 11.11 0.04 -15.43
CA LEU A 37 9.89 0.48 -16.13
C LEU A 37 8.61 -0.08 -15.52
N SER A 38 8.70 -1.11 -14.69
CA SER A 38 7.54 -1.79 -14.12
C SER A 38 6.65 -0.89 -13.25
N PRO A 39 7.19 -0.04 -12.36
CA PRO A 39 6.39 0.89 -11.58
C PRO A 39 5.63 1.89 -12.46
N VAL A 40 6.32 2.46 -13.47
CA VAL A 40 5.73 3.45 -14.37
C VAL A 40 4.59 2.83 -15.19
N MET A 41 4.78 1.63 -15.73
CA MET A 41 3.72 0.93 -16.47
C MET A 41 2.53 0.56 -15.59
N PHE A 42 2.76 0.20 -14.32
CA PHE A 42 1.70 -0.07 -13.37
C PHE A 42 0.89 1.19 -13.05
N THR A 43 1.57 2.31 -12.77
CA THR A 43 0.93 3.61 -12.53
C THR A 43 0.13 4.08 -13.75
N ALA A 44 0.68 3.92 -14.97
CA ALA A 44 -0.03 4.28 -16.20
C ALA A 44 -1.30 3.45 -16.42
N ALA A 45 -1.26 2.15 -16.13
CA ALA A 45 -2.44 1.29 -16.21
C ALA A 45 -3.53 1.72 -15.19
N LEU A 46 -3.13 2.06 -13.97
CA LEU A 46 -4.06 2.61 -12.97
C LEU A 46 -4.66 3.94 -13.43
N GLU A 47 -3.86 4.87 -13.94
CA GLU A 47 -4.34 6.16 -14.45
C GLU A 47 -5.42 5.98 -15.52
N GLU A 48 -5.22 5.04 -16.44
CA GLU A 48 -6.19 4.74 -17.48
C GLU A 48 -7.49 4.11 -16.93
N ILE A 49 -7.40 3.25 -15.90
CA ILE A 49 -8.57 2.73 -15.18
C ILE A 49 -9.35 3.87 -14.54
N PHE A 50 -8.67 4.77 -13.83
CA PHE A 50 -9.32 5.91 -13.17
C PHE A 50 -9.95 6.89 -14.18
N ARG A 51 -9.34 7.08 -15.35
CA ARG A 51 -9.90 7.91 -16.42
C ARG A 51 -11.23 7.36 -16.97
N ARG A 52 -11.41 6.03 -16.94
CA ARG A 52 -12.66 5.36 -17.35
C ARG A 52 -13.73 5.39 -16.26
N MET A 53 -13.36 5.66 -15.01
CA MET A 53 -14.29 5.79 -13.90
C MET A 53 -14.90 7.20 -13.88
N GLU A 54 -16.23 7.29 -13.93
CA GLU A 54 -16.95 8.56 -13.71
C GLU A 54 -17.06 8.82 -12.19
N ALA A 55 -16.01 9.39 -11.62
CA ALA A 55 -15.95 9.65 -10.18
C ALA A 55 -16.55 11.03 -9.83
N GLU A 56 -17.87 11.08 -9.76
CA GLU A 56 -18.62 12.20 -9.16
C GLU A 56 -18.59 12.21 -7.62
N ALA A 57 -17.86 11.30 -7.00
CA ALA A 57 -17.67 11.22 -5.55
C ALA A 57 -16.29 11.77 -5.13
N GLY A 58 -16.14 12.14 -3.87
CA GLY A 58 -14.89 12.61 -3.27
C GLY A 58 -15.14 13.33 -1.95
N ILE A 59 -14.07 13.89 -1.36
CA ILE A 59 -14.12 14.84 -0.24
C ILE A 59 -13.64 16.20 -0.72
N ASN A 60 -14.23 17.28 -0.21
CA ASN A 60 -13.77 18.63 -0.50
C ASN A 60 -12.60 19.00 0.42
N ILE A 61 -11.44 19.28 -0.18
CA ILE A 61 -10.25 19.80 0.49
C ILE A 61 -9.94 21.17 -0.12
N ASN A 62 -10.16 22.23 0.66
CA ASN A 62 -9.86 23.61 0.26
C ASN A 62 -10.49 24.06 -1.08
N GLY A 63 -11.69 23.55 -1.41
CA GLY A 63 -12.40 23.88 -2.65
C GLY A 63 -12.10 22.92 -3.80
N GLU A 64 -11.11 22.05 -3.66
CA GLU A 64 -10.81 21.00 -4.63
C GLU A 64 -11.38 19.67 -4.17
N ARG A 65 -12.02 18.94 -5.10
CA ARG A 65 -12.57 17.63 -4.77
C ARG A 65 -11.54 16.53 -4.99
N MET A 66 -11.14 15.90 -3.90
CA MET A 66 -10.20 14.80 -3.88
C MET A 66 -10.93 13.47 -3.67
N ASN A 67 -10.72 12.51 -4.56
CA ASN A 67 -11.39 11.19 -4.45
C ASN A 67 -10.40 10.02 -4.34
N ASN A 68 -9.11 10.25 -4.61
CA ASN A 68 -8.10 9.21 -4.48
C ASN A 68 -6.71 9.77 -4.14
N LEU A 69 -5.90 8.93 -3.51
CA LEU A 69 -4.45 9.06 -3.39
C LEU A 69 -3.80 7.79 -3.91
N ARG A 70 -2.74 7.92 -4.70
CA ARG A 70 -2.10 6.79 -5.38
C ARG A 70 -0.60 6.83 -5.17
N PHE A 71 -0.04 5.77 -4.60
CA PHE A 71 1.39 5.63 -4.42
C PHE A 71 1.83 4.23 -4.84
N ALA A 72 2.62 4.15 -5.91
CA ALA A 72 3.03 2.89 -6.53
C ALA A 72 1.82 1.97 -6.77
N ASP A 73 1.69 0.90 -5.98
CA ASP A 73 0.62 -0.08 -6.04
C ASP A 73 -0.44 0.02 -4.95
N ASP A 74 -0.32 0.99 -4.04
CA ASP A 74 -1.31 1.28 -3.03
C ASP A 74 -2.24 2.43 -3.48
N ILE A 75 -3.54 2.26 -3.21
CA ILE A 75 -4.60 3.19 -3.59
C ILE A 75 -5.45 3.48 -2.36
N ILE A 76 -5.65 4.76 -2.05
CA ILE A 76 -6.63 5.23 -1.08
C ILE A 76 -7.76 5.90 -1.85
N LEU A 77 -9.00 5.59 -1.49
CA LEU A 77 -10.20 6.23 -2.02
C LEU A 77 -10.89 7.03 -0.93
N PHE A 78 -11.44 8.18 -1.28
CA PHE A 78 -12.16 9.07 -0.38
C PHE A 78 -13.57 9.34 -0.90
N ALA A 79 -14.54 9.32 0.01
CA ALA A 79 -15.89 9.80 -0.24
C ALA A 79 -16.54 10.26 1.06
N GLU A 80 -17.46 11.22 0.98
CA GLU A 80 -18.23 11.71 2.14
C GLU A 80 -19.33 10.75 2.58
N LYS A 81 -19.85 9.94 1.66
CA LYS A 81 -20.96 9.01 1.89
C LYS A 81 -20.53 7.56 1.64
N GLU A 82 -21.16 6.65 2.38
CA GLU A 82 -20.94 5.21 2.23
C GLU A 82 -21.35 4.72 0.83
N GLU A 83 -22.47 5.22 0.30
CA GLU A 83 -22.97 4.81 -1.01
C GLU A 83 -21.98 5.20 -2.12
N ASP A 84 -21.40 6.39 -2.01
CA ASP A 84 -20.39 6.91 -2.93
C ASP A 84 -19.09 6.11 -2.88
N LEU A 85 -18.61 5.77 -1.68
CA LEU A 85 -17.42 4.93 -1.50
C LEU A 85 -17.65 3.51 -2.05
N SER A 86 -18.84 2.95 -1.81
CA SER A 86 -19.23 1.63 -2.32
C SER A 86 -19.26 1.62 -3.85
N LYS A 87 -19.79 2.67 -4.48
CA LYS A 87 -19.78 2.84 -5.93
C LYS A 87 -18.35 2.91 -6.46
N LEU A 88 -17.50 3.78 -5.90
CA LEU A 88 -16.10 3.93 -6.30
C LEU A 88 -15.32 2.61 -6.24
N LEU A 89 -15.48 1.84 -5.16
CA LEU A 89 -14.79 0.55 -5.00
C LEU A 89 -15.27 -0.50 -6.01
N ASN A 90 -16.57 -0.56 -6.27
CA ASN A 90 -17.13 -1.49 -7.25
C ASN A 90 -16.73 -1.13 -8.68
N ASP A 91 -16.73 0.17 -9.02
CA ASP A 91 -16.26 0.66 -10.32
C ASP A 91 -14.76 0.38 -10.51
N LEU A 92 -13.93 0.64 -9.49
CA LEU A 92 -12.50 0.34 -9.52
C LEU A 92 -12.24 -1.16 -9.72
N ASN A 93 -12.98 -2.03 -9.02
CA ASN A 93 -12.86 -3.46 -9.18
C ASN A 93 -13.33 -3.93 -10.58
N LYS A 94 -14.42 -3.38 -11.10
CA LYS A 94 -14.97 -3.71 -12.42
C LYS A 94 -14.02 -3.30 -13.55
N GLU A 95 -13.56 -2.05 -13.55
CA GLU A 95 -12.64 -1.54 -14.57
C GLU A 95 -11.27 -2.21 -14.45
N GLY A 96 -10.73 -2.35 -13.23
CA GLY A 96 -9.46 -3.05 -13.01
C GLY A 96 -9.45 -4.48 -13.54
N ARG A 97 -10.56 -5.21 -13.43
CA ARG A 97 -10.69 -6.57 -13.98
C ARG A 97 -10.55 -6.61 -15.51
N LYS A 98 -10.98 -5.58 -16.23
CA LYS A 98 -10.83 -5.50 -17.70
C LYS A 98 -9.37 -5.46 -18.11
N ASP A 99 -8.55 -4.74 -17.33
CA ASP A 99 -7.10 -4.63 -17.53
C ASP A 99 -6.32 -5.76 -16.83
N GLY A 100 -7.04 -6.73 -16.25
CA GLY A 100 -6.47 -7.94 -15.64
C GLY A 100 -5.96 -7.74 -14.22
N MET A 101 -6.34 -6.64 -13.55
CA MET A 101 -6.06 -6.36 -12.15
C MET A 101 -7.14 -6.95 -11.24
N LYS A 102 -6.74 -7.56 -10.13
CA LYS A 102 -7.64 -8.09 -9.11
C LYS A 102 -7.39 -7.42 -7.77
N MET A 103 -8.44 -6.88 -7.16
CA MET A 103 -8.39 -6.28 -5.83
C MET A 103 -8.13 -7.36 -4.78
N ASN A 104 -7.16 -7.12 -3.89
CA ASN A 104 -6.95 -7.96 -2.73
C ASN A 104 -7.85 -7.51 -1.57
N LYS A 105 -9.09 -8.00 -1.58
CA LYS A 105 -10.12 -7.65 -0.59
C LYS A 105 -9.71 -7.91 0.87
N LYS A 106 -8.85 -8.90 1.12
CA LYS A 106 -8.30 -9.16 2.46
C LYS A 106 -7.38 -8.05 2.95
N LYS A 107 -6.70 -7.35 2.04
CA LYS A 107 -5.82 -6.22 2.34
C LYS A 107 -6.52 -4.87 2.26
N THR A 108 -7.56 -4.77 1.44
CA THR A 108 -8.41 -3.58 1.34
C THR A 108 -9.23 -3.45 2.61
N LYS A 109 -9.05 -2.35 3.33
CA LYS A 109 -9.79 -2.04 4.56
C LYS A 109 -10.59 -0.76 4.38
N ILE A 110 -11.67 -0.65 5.13
CA ILE A 110 -12.48 0.56 5.23
C ILE A 110 -12.13 1.26 6.54
N MET A 111 -11.93 2.57 6.47
CA MET A 111 -11.73 3.43 7.63
C MET A 111 -12.75 4.56 7.57
N CYS A 112 -13.36 4.88 8.71
CA CYS A 112 -14.40 5.91 8.81
C CYS A 112 -14.17 6.75 10.06
N ASN A 113 -14.46 8.05 9.99
CA ASN A 113 -14.50 8.89 11.19
C ASN A 113 -15.81 8.67 11.95
N GLU A 114 -15.89 9.17 13.19
CA GLU A 114 -17.06 8.99 14.05
C GLU A 114 -18.35 9.51 13.42
N ILE A 115 -18.28 10.61 12.65
CA ILE A 115 -19.42 11.22 11.98
C ILE A 115 -19.97 10.29 10.90
N ALA A 116 -19.08 9.74 10.06
CA ALA A 116 -19.43 8.80 9.02
C ALA A 116 -19.96 7.49 9.62
N ARG A 117 -19.36 6.99 10.70
CA ARG A 117 -19.80 5.78 11.40
C ARG A 117 -21.24 5.91 11.92
N LYS A 118 -21.64 7.08 12.42
CA LYS A 118 -23.03 7.36 12.83
C LYS A 118 -24.04 7.41 11.67
N ARG A 119 -23.59 7.74 10.45
CA ARG A 119 -24.44 7.86 9.26
C ARG A 119 -24.49 6.58 8.43
N ARG A 120 -23.59 5.64 8.69
CA ARG A 120 -23.43 4.37 7.98
C ARG A 120 -24.62 3.44 8.19
N ARG A 121 -25.02 2.68 7.17
CA ARG A 121 -26.22 1.85 7.21
C ARG A 121 -26.00 0.36 6.99
N LYS A 122 -25.09 -0.06 6.08
CA LYS A 122 -25.09 -1.46 5.61
C LYS A 122 -23.73 -2.14 5.42
N GLY A 123 -22.62 -1.44 5.60
CA GLY A 123 -21.32 -2.00 5.24
C GLY A 123 -21.07 -1.88 3.73
N ILE A 124 -19.80 -1.98 3.34
CA ILE A 124 -19.39 -1.91 1.93
C ILE A 124 -19.12 -3.33 1.44
N ILE A 125 -19.76 -3.70 0.33
CA ILE A 125 -19.68 -5.03 -0.27
C ILE A 125 -19.08 -4.89 -1.67
N VAL A 126 -18.08 -5.71 -1.98
CA VAL A 126 -17.43 -5.78 -3.29
C VAL A 126 -17.42 -7.23 -3.78
N ASP A 127 -18.06 -7.49 -4.93
CA ASP A 127 -18.34 -8.83 -5.46
C ASP A 127 -18.93 -9.80 -4.41
N GLY A 128 -19.94 -9.35 -3.66
CA GLY A 128 -20.62 -10.18 -2.65
C GLY A 128 -19.82 -10.44 -1.37
N GLU A 129 -18.63 -9.84 -1.21
CA GLU A 129 -17.81 -9.96 0.01
C GLU A 129 -17.79 -8.61 0.74
N GLN A 130 -18.10 -8.64 2.04
CA GLN A 130 -18.06 -7.46 2.89
C GLN A 130 -16.60 -7.13 3.24
N LEU A 131 -16.19 -5.89 3.02
CA LEU A 131 -14.86 -5.42 3.39
C LEU A 131 -14.77 -5.16 4.89
N GLU A 132 -13.62 -5.49 5.47
CA GLU A 132 -13.35 -5.29 6.89
C GLU A 132 -13.16 -3.80 7.20
N GLU A 133 -13.83 -3.34 8.26
CA GLU A 133 -13.66 -2.01 8.82
C GLU A 133 -12.60 -2.06 9.92
N VAL A 134 -11.69 -1.09 9.92
CA VAL A 134 -10.63 -0.96 10.92
C VAL A 134 -10.57 0.47 11.45
N ASP A 135 -10.24 0.61 12.73
CA ASP A 135 -9.99 1.91 13.34
C ASP A 135 -8.59 2.44 13.01
N GLU A 136 -7.64 1.54 12.73
CA GLU A 136 -6.25 1.88 12.47
C GLU A 136 -5.72 1.09 11.28
N TYR A 137 -4.93 1.72 10.42
CA TYR A 137 -4.35 1.06 9.26
C TYR A 137 -2.94 1.57 8.98
N LYS A 138 -2.00 0.65 8.75
CA LYS A 138 -0.62 1.01 8.42
C LYS A 138 -0.46 1.22 6.92
N TYR A 139 -0.15 2.45 6.53
CA TYR A 139 0.05 2.87 5.15
C TYR A 139 1.43 3.48 4.97
N LEU A 140 2.25 2.92 4.07
CA LEU A 140 3.63 3.37 3.79
C LEU A 140 4.49 3.54 5.05
N GLY A 141 4.30 2.67 6.04
CA GLY A 141 5.04 2.71 7.30
C GLY A 141 4.50 3.71 8.34
N ARG A 142 3.40 4.41 8.06
CA ARG A 142 2.71 5.29 9.02
C ARG A 142 1.37 4.71 9.45
N LEU A 143 1.04 4.88 10.72
CA LEU A 143 -0.28 4.56 11.24
C LEU A 143 -1.27 5.64 10.81
N LEU A 144 -2.33 5.24 10.13
CA LEU A 144 -3.48 6.09 9.84
C LEU A 144 -4.56 5.82 10.88
N THR A 145 -5.06 6.89 11.47
CA THR A 145 -6.15 6.88 12.45
C THR A 145 -7.16 7.99 12.09
N PRO A 146 -8.48 7.78 12.26
CA PRO A 146 -9.50 8.80 11.97
C PRO A 146 -9.42 10.02 12.89
N GLY A 147 -9.04 9.82 14.15
CA GLY A 147 -8.64 10.91 15.05
C GLY A 147 -7.17 11.21 14.83
N ASN A 148 -6.77 12.48 14.90
CA ASN A 148 -5.38 12.94 14.72
C ASN A 148 -4.48 12.46 15.89
N GLU A 149 -4.30 11.14 16.03
CA GLU A 149 -3.62 10.46 17.12
C GLU A 149 -2.11 10.38 16.86
N MET A 150 -1.51 11.53 16.56
CA MET A 150 -0.07 11.72 16.44
C MET A 150 0.74 11.04 17.58
N PRO A 151 0.29 11.02 18.86
CA PRO A 151 1.02 10.33 19.91
C PRO A 151 1.20 8.83 19.68
N LYS A 152 0.20 8.13 19.14
CA LYS A 152 0.31 6.69 18.84
C LYS A 152 1.31 6.42 17.72
N GLU A 153 1.25 7.23 16.65
CA GLU A 153 2.21 7.12 15.55
C GLU A 153 3.66 7.35 16.04
N ILE A 154 3.86 8.31 16.93
CA ILE A 154 5.17 8.58 17.55
C ILE A 154 5.63 7.38 18.36
N ASP A 155 4.75 6.78 19.18
CA ASP A 155 5.08 5.63 20.00
C ASP A 155 5.46 4.39 19.16
N GLU A 156 4.74 4.15 18.05
CA GLU A 156 5.08 3.08 17.11
C GLU A 156 6.45 3.29 16.45
N ARG A 157 6.77 4.53 16.08
CA ARG A 157 8.07 4.92 15.52
C ARG A 157 9.19 4.71 16.52
N VAL A 158 8.98 5.09 17.78
CA VAL A 158 9.92 4.87 18.89
C VAL A 158 10.12 3.37 19.11
N THR A 159 9.04 2.59 19.18
CA THR A 159 9.08 1.13 19.33
C THR A 159 9.83 0.45 18.20
N SER A 160 9.60 0.87 16.95
CA SER A 160 10.32 0.36 15.78
C SER A 160 11.82 0.66 15.85
N GLY A 161 12.17 1.89 16.27
CA GLY A 161 13.56 2.29 16.51
C GLY A 161 14.23 1.42 17.57
N TRP A 162 13.56 1.18 18.71
CA TRP A 162 14.06 0.32 19.78
C TRP A 162 14.23 -1.13 19.35
N LYS A 163 13.30 -1.68 18.55
CA LYS A 163 13.42 -3.03 17.99
C LYS A 163 14.66 -3.14 17.11
N ARG A 164 14.90 -2.16 16.24
CA ARG A 164 16.09 -2.12 15.39
C ARG A 164 17.36 -1.96 16.22
N PHE A 165 17.36 -1.09 17.21
CA PHE A 165 18.49 -0.94 18.14
C PHE A 165 18.78 -2.24 18.88
N GLY A 166 17.75 -2.94 19.37
CA GLY A 166 17.86 -4.23 20.05
C GLY A 166 18.57 -5.28 19.20
N GLN A 167 18.24 -5.37 17.91
CA GLN A 167 18.88 -6.30 16.96
C GLN A 167 20.40 -6.09 16.83
N TYR A 168 20.86 -4.84 16.95
CA TYR A 168 22.28 -4.49 16.85
C TYR A 168 22.91 -4.17 18.21
N SER A 169 22.19 -4.43 19.31
CA SER A 169 22.59 -4.00 20.66
C SER A 169 23.92 -4.59 21.09
N THR A 170 24.22 -5.84 20.73
CA THR A 170 25.50 -6.50 20.99
C THR A 170 26.66 -5.77 20.32
N PHE A 171 26.53 -5.42 19.04
CA PHE A 171 27.52 -4.65 18.30
C PHE A 171 27.67 -3.21 18.80
N LEU A 172 26.55 -2.54 19.09
CA LEU A 172 26.56 -1.14 19.54
C LEU A 172 27.11 -0.98 20.95
N ARG A 173 26.90 -1.97 21.82
CA ARG A 173 27.37 -1.97 23.21
C ARG A 173 28.79 -2.51 23.37
N ASP A 174 29.36 -3.15 22.35
CA ASP A 174 30.75 -3.64 22.39
C ASP A 174 31.75 -2.48 22.52
N GLN A 175 32.51 -2.44 23.60
CA GLN A 175 33.51 -1.40 23.85
C GLN A 175 34.70 -1.47 22.87
N LYS A 176 34.98 -2.63 22.28
CA LYS A 176 36.07 -2.82 21.30
C LYS A 176 35.73 -2.25 19.92
N MET A 177 34.45 -1.94 19.68
CA MET A 177 33.99 -1.48 18.39
C MET A 177 34.24 0.03 18.20
N PRO A 178 34.91 0.46 17.11
CA PRO A 178 35.13 1.87 16.82
C PRO A 178 33.83 2.69 16.73
N MET A 179 33.84 3.88 17.33
CA MET A 179 32.67 4.78 17.36
C MET A 179 32.19 5.19 15.97
N CYS A 180 33.07 5.27 14.97
CA CYS A 180 32.71 5.59 13.59
C CYS A 180 31.77 4.53 12.97
N LEU A 181 32.00 3.24 13.25
CA LEU A 181 31.16 2.15 12.75
C LEU A 181 29.82 2.11 13.48
N LYS A 182 29.81 2.32 14.80
CA LYS A 182 28.58 2.46 15.58
C LYS A 182 27.71 3.61 15.06
N ARG A 183 28.32 4.77 14.81
CA ARG A 183 27.64 5.93 14.22
C ARG A 183 27.09 5.62 12.83
N LYS A 184 27.85 4.92 11.99
CA LYS A 184 27.41 4.52 10.65
C LYS A 184 26.16 3.64 10.73
N ILE A 185 26.13 2.63 11.61
CA ILE A 185 24.94 1.78 11.81
C ILE A 185 23.76 2.58 12.37
N MET A 186 24.00 3.44 13.37
CA MET A 186 22.96 4.31 13.92
C MET A 186 22.29 5.14 12.83
N ASN A 187 23.07 5.81 11.99
CA ASN A 187 22.55 6.71 10.96
C ASN A 187 21.95 5.99 9.74
N THR A 188 22.42 4.79 9.42
CA THR A 188 21.97 4.07 8.20
C THR A 188 20.86 3.05 8.45
N VAL A 189 20.77 2.53 9.68
CA VAL A 189 19.86 1.42 10.01
C VAL A 189 18.82 1.82 11.05
N ILE A 190 19.23 2.51 12.12
CA ILE A 190 18.37 2.74 13.28
C ILE A 190 17.57 4.03 13.12
N LEU A 191 18.21 5.16 12.82
CA LEU A 191 17.50 6.42 12.56
C LEU A 191 16.55 6.37 11.36
N PRO A 192 16.83 5.62 10.27
CA PRO A 192 15.89 5.48 9.17
C PRO A 192 14.82 4.42 9.40
N SER A 193 14.94 3.56 10.43
CA SER A 193 13.96 2.49 10.70
C SER A 193 12.54 2.97 10.96
N PRO A 194 12.29 4.12 11.61
CA PRO A 194 10.94 4.69 11.72
C PRO A 194 10.34 5.10 10.35
N HIS A 195 11.16 5.24 9.32
CA HIS A 195 10.73 5.58 7.95
C HIS A 195 10.69 4.37 7.01
N ARG A 196 11.28 3.24 7.39
CA ARG A 196 11.48 2.05 6.55
C ARG A 196 10.83 0.79 7.13
N ALA A 197 9.89 0.94 8.07
CA ALA A 197 9.20 -0.17 8.69
C ALA A 197 8.17 -0.80 7.72
N GLU A 198 8.62 -1.24 6.54
CA GLU A 198 8.02 -2.26 5.65
C GLU A 198 8.75 -2.30 4.30
N HIS A 199 9.84 -3.07 4.25
CA HIS A 199 10.30 -3.75 3.04
C HIS A 199 10.56 -5.22 3.39
#